data_AF-A0A5P2CZN2-F1
#
_entry.id   AF-A0A5P2CZN2-F1
#
_cell.length_a   1.000
_cell.length_b   1.000
_cell.length_c   1.000
_cell.angle_alpha   90.00
_cell.angle_beta   90.00
_cell.angle_gamma   90.00
#
_symmetry.space_group_name_H-M   'P 1'
#
loop_
_entity.id
_entity.type
_entity.pdbx_description
1 polymer ?
#
loop_
_entity_poly.entity_id
_entity_poly.type
_entity_poly.pdbx_seq_one_letter_code
_entity_poly.pdbx_strand_id
1 'polypeptide(L)'
;MGGIVPMTTLPVSTDRLSGLLTAVRRGRVVTLTGRFREPRSRLAREIAQRLASNYCDGVAVVTVEHGFGVRRLTAALGGLPGMPFLPCGTANPASYLAERDMLLVLDGCDRLTPQAVQWLGELLTAAPGLRILAAGRFPLALEHEQVHRL
;
A
#
# COMPACT_ATOMS: atom_id res chain seq x y z
N MET A 1 7.20 -7.51 36.52
CA MET A 1 8.27 -7.06 35.61
C MET A 1 7.91 -7.50 34.19
N GLY A 2 7.18 -6.67 33.44
CA GLY A 2 6.82 -6.94 32.05
C GLY A 2 7.57 -5.97 31.16
N GLY A 3 8.70 -6.41 30.61
CA GLY A 3 9.53 -5.59 29.72
C GLY A 3 8.79 -5.31 28.43
N ILE A 4 8.29 -4.10 28.27
CA ILE A 4 8.09 -3.46 26.97
C ILE A 4 9.42 -3.49 26.23
N VAL A 5 9.57 -4.41 25.28
CA VAL A 5 10.68 -4.39 24.32
C VAL A 5 10.63 -3.05 23.57
N PRO A 6 11.66 -2.20 23.65
CA PRO A 6 11.69 -0.99 22.85
C PRO A 6 11.75 -1.39 21.38
N MET A 7 10.79 -0.92 20.59
CA MET A 7 10.86 -0.98 19.14
C MET A 7 12.06 -0.13 18.70
N THR A 8 13.22 -0.76 18.56
CA THR A 8 14.44 -0.13 18.04
C THR A 8 14.18 0.27 16.60
N THR A 9 13.82 1.54 16.38
CA THR A 9 13.94 2.23 15.08
C THR A 9 15.32 1.95 14.54
N LEU A 10 15.41 1.11 13.50
CA LEU A 10 16.65 0.95 12.76
C LEU A 10 16.84 2.21 11.91
N PRO A 11 18.09 2.62 11.65
CA PRO A 11 18.36 3.81 10.87
C PRO A 11 18.20 3.48 9.39
N VAL A 12 16.96 3.42 8.91
CA VAL A 12 16.76 3.88 7.54
C VAL A 12 17.20 5.34 7.55
N SER A 13 18.24 5.69 6.77
CA SER A 13 18.78 7.05 6.77
C SER A 13 17.61 8.02 6.64
N THR A 14 17.44 8.92 7.61
CA THR A 14 16.29 9.84 7.70
C THR A 14 16.03 10.56 6.37
N ASP A 15 17.09 10.83 5.61
CA ASP A 15 17.09 11.39 4.26
C ASP A 15 16.41 10.49 3.20
N ARG A 16 16.73 9.19 3.17
CA ARG A 16 16.07 8.22 2.28
C ARG A 16 14.59 8.08 2.58
N LEU A 17 14.21 8.03 3.86
CA LEU A 17 12.80 7.99 4.22
C LEU A 17 12.06 9.26 3.82
N SER A 18 12.65 10.43 4.02
CA SER A 18 12.00 11.69 3.66
C SER A 18 11.84 11.82 2.14
N GLY A 19 12.81 11.33 1.35
CA GLY A 19 12.68 11.17 -0.09
C GLY A 19 11.52 10.25 -0.49
N LEU A 20 11.43 9.07 0.14
CA LEU A 20 10.32 8.12 -0.06
C LEU A 20 8.96 8.71 0.29
N LEU A 21 8.85 9.34 1.46
CA LEU A 21 7.61 9.98 1.92
C LEU A 21 7.18 11.08 0.95
N THR A 22 8.13 11.86 0.42
CA THR A 22 7.85 12.89 -0.58
C THR A 22 7.37 12.28 -1.90
N ALA A 23 8.01 11.19 -2.35
CA ALA A 23 7.59 10.46 -3.54
C ALA A 23 6.17 9.91 -3.39
N VAL A 24 5.83 9.28 -2.25
CA VAL A 24 4.48 8.77 -1.97
C VAL A 24 3.44 9.89 -1.86
N ARG A 25 3.84 11.08 -1.41
CA ARG A 25 2.93 12.24 -1.36
C ARG A 25 2.68 12.87 -2.74
N ARG A 26 3.64 12.77 -3.66
CA ARG A 26 3.55 13.37 -5.01
C ARG A 26 3.06 12.39 -6.07
N GLY A 27 3.39 11.11 -5.93
CA GLY A 27 3.04 10.04 -6.85
C GLY A 27 1.74 9.34 -6.44
N ARG A 28 0.93 8.97 -7.43
CA ARG A 28 -0.27 8.14 -7.20
C ARG A 28 0.09 6.67 -6.98
N VAL A 29 1.09 6.18 -7.69
CA VAL A 29 1.60 4.83 -7.55
C VAL A 29 3.10 4.92 -7.34
N VAL A 30 3.58 4.40 -6.22
CA VAL A 30 5.01 4.32 -5.93
C VAL A 30 5.37 2.88 -5.67
N THR A 31 6.32 2.34 -6.42
CA THR A 31 6.78 0.97 -6.25
C THR A 31 8.22 0.94 -5.80
N LEU A 32 8.43 0.45 -4.60
CA LEU A 32 9.73 0.22 -4.00
C LEU A 32 10.27 -1.08 -4.55
N THR A 33 11.37 -0.99 -5.27
CA THR A 33 12.06 -2.14 -5.86
C THR A 33 13.48 -2.22 -5.31
N GLY A 34 14.06 -3.41 -5.27
CA GLY A 34 15.46 -3.59 -4.92
C GLY A 34 15.71 -4.60 -3.81
N ARG A 35 16.98 -4.71 -3.42
CA ARG A 35 17.41 -5.59 -2.34
C ARG A 35 17.25 -4.83 -1.03
N PHE A 36 16.05 -4.87 -0.48
CA PHE A 36 15.79 -4.30 0.83
C PHE A 36 16.74 -4.91 1.86
N ARG A 37 17.59 -4.06 2.46
CA ARG A 37 18.46 -4.46 3.58
C ARG A 37 17.63 -4.81 4.82
N GLU A 38 16.46 -4.22 4.92
CA GLU A 38 15.50 -4.41 6.01
C GLU A 38 14.27 -5.20 5.51
N PRO A 39 13.54 -5.88 6.39
CA PRO A 39 12.31 -6.56 5.98
C PRO A 39 11.32 -5.56 5.36
N ARG A 40 10.90 -5.81 4.12
CA ARG A 40 9.96 -4.95 3.37
C ARG A 40 8.73 -4.60 4.18
N SER A 41 8.19 -5.59 4.89
CA SER A 41 7.01 -5.45 5.74
C SER A 41 7.21 -4.42 6.84
N ARG A 42 8.44 -4.29 7.37
CA ARG A 42 8.76 -3.27 8.38
C ARG A 42 8.81 -1.89 7.78
N LEU A 43 9.45 -1.72 6.62
CA LEU A 43 9.54 -0.45 5.92
C LEU A 43 8.16 0.02 5.44
N ALA A 44 7.35 -0.88 4.90
CA ALA A 44 5.95 -0.64 4.54
C ALA A 44 5.13 -0.15 5.73
N ARG A 45 5.26 -0.81 6.89
CA ARG A 45 4.54 -0.42 8.12
C ARG A 45 5.03 0.91 8.69
N GLU A 46 6.33 1.18 8.64
CA GLU A 46 6.89 2.45 9.11
C GLU A 46 6.44 3.62 8.24
N ILE A 47 6.44 3.45 6.91
CA ILE A 47 5.89 4.45 5.99
C ILE A 47 4.40 4.66 6.23
N ALA A 48 3.64 3.57 6.40
CA ALA A 48 2.21 3.65 6.71
C ALA A 48 1.94 4.44 8.00
N GLN A 49 2.69 4.17 9.06
CA GLN A 49 2.56 4.89 10.34
C GLN A 49 2.91 6.38 10.21
N ARG A 50 3.97 6.72 9.47
CA ARG A 50 4.37 8.11 9.27
C ARG A 50 3.44 8.90 8.36
N LEU A 51 2.80 8.21 7.41
CA LEU A 51 1.86 8.83 6.48
C LEU A 51 0.41 8.78 6.97
N ALA A 52 0.09 8.04 8.03
CA ALA A 52 -1.27 7.93 8.55
C ALA A 52 -1.92 9.30 8.81
N SER A 53 -1.17 10.25 9.36
CA SER A 53 -1.66 11.60 9.63
C SER A 53 -1.83 12.49 8.38
N ASN A 54 -1.40 12.02 7.20
CA ASN A 54 -1.46 12.76 5.93
C ASN A 54 -2.66 12.37 5.05
N TYR A 55 -3.37 11.29 5.38
CA TYR A 55 -4.51 10.77 4.62
C TYR A 55 -5.77 10.83 5.49
N CYS A 56 -6.79 11.54 5.04
CA CYS A 56 -8.03 11.75 5.81
C CYS A 56 -8.77 10.44 6.09
N ASP A 57 -8.69 9.48 5.17
CA ASP A 57 -9.32 8.16 5.27
C ASP A 57 -8.36 7.08 5.82
N GLY A 58 -7.13 7.49 6.16
CA GLY A 58 -6.14 6.63 6.78
C GLY A 58 -5.32 5.80 5.78
N VAL A 59 -4.70 4.75 6.30
CA VAL A 59 -3.73 3.92 5.57
C VAL A 59 -4.05 2.44 5.75
N ALA A 60 -4.13 1.72 4.64
CA ALA A 60 -4.32 0.28 4.58
C ALA A 60 -2.99 -0.40 4.32
N VAL A 61 -2.61 -1.39 5.14
CA VAL A 61 -1.44 -2.23 4.86
C VAL A 61 -1.92 -3.64 4.54
N VAL A 62 -1.67 -4.09 3.31
CA VAL A 62 -2.03 -5.42 2.82
C VAL A 62 -0.75 -6.19 2.55
N THR A 63 -0.58 -7.30 3.27
CA THR A 63 0.53 -8.24 3.02
C THR A 63 0.11 -9.20 1.92
N VAL A 64 0.84 -9.19 0.81
CA VAL A 64 0.58 -10.00 -0.37
C VAL A 64 1.29 -11.34 -0.23
N GLU A 65 0.49 -12.39 -0.17
CA GLU A 65 0.96 -13.78 -0.17
C GLU A 65 0.98 -14.37 -1.59
N HIS A 66 1.53 -15.58 -1.77
CA HIS A 66 1.53 -16.21 -3.09
C HIS A 66 0.09 -16.44 -3.60
N GLY A 67 -0.14 -16.12 -4.89
CA GLY A 67 -1.45 -16.28 -5.52
C GLY A 67 -2.48 -15.24 -5.06
N PHE A 68 -2.04 -14.04 -4.68
CA PHE A 68 -2.94 -12.98 -4.26
C PHE A 68 -3.66 -12.37 -5.47
N GLY A 69 -4.91 -12.79 -5.66
CA GLY A 69 -5.77 -12.33 -6.76
C GLY A 69 -6.75 -11.23 -6.35
N VAL A 70 -7.56 -10.79 -7.31
CA VAL A 70 -8.58 -9.73 -7.16
C VAL A 70 -9.48 -9.99 -5.95
N ARG A 71 -10.02 -11.21 -5.79
CA ARG A 71 -10.91 -11.55 -4.67
C ARG A 71 -10.28 -11.28 -3.30
N ARG A 72 -8.98 -11.54 -3.14
CA ARG A 72 -8.28 -11.30 -1.88
C ARG A 72 -7.99 -9.81 -1.67
N LEU A 73 -7.65 -9.08 -2.73
CA LEU A 73 -7.54 -7.61 -2.66
C LEU A 73 -8.87 -6.97 -2.28
N THR A 74 -9.96 -7.37 -2.93
CA THR A 74 -11.30 -6.88 -2.63
C THR A 74 -11.70 -7.19 -1.19
N ALA A 75 -11.43 -8.40 -0.70
CA ALA A 75 -11.69 -8.76 0.70
C ALA A 75 -10.82 -7.97 1.68
N ALA A 76 -9.54 -7.75 1.37
CA ALA A 76 -8.63 -6.97 2.20
C ALA A 76 -9.06 -5.51 2.29
N LEU A 77 -9.52 -4.93 1.18
CA LEU A 77 -10.09 -3.59 1.15
C LEU A 77 -11.40 -3.55 1.93
N GLY A 78 -12.32 -4.50 1.70
CA GLY A 78 -13.61 -4.60 2.39
C GLY A 78 -13.52 -4.80 3.91
N GLY A 79 -12.37 -5.24 4.42
CA GLY A 79 -12.09 -5.40 5.86
C GLY A 79 -11.50 -4.16 6.53
N LEU A 80 -11.31 -3.06 5.80
CA LEU A 80 -10.72 -1.84 6.36
C LEU A 80 -11.67 -1.18 7.37
N PRO A 81 -11.15 -0.69 8.51
CA PRO A 81 -11.96 -0.02 9.52
C PRO A 81 -12.64 1.21 8.92
N GLY A 82 -13.97 1.28 9.00
CA GLY A 82 -14.78 2.33 8.37
C GLY A 82 -15.32 1.95 6.98
N MET A 83 -14.96 0.78 6.45
CA MET A 83 -15.65 0.17 5.33
C MET A 83 -16.87 -0.59 5.86
N PRO A 84 -18.07 -0.44 5.27
CA PRO A 84 -19.17 -1.33 5.62
C PRO A 84 -18.68 -2.77 5.46
N PHE A 85 -19.04 -3.66 6.41
CA PHE A 85 -18.77 -5.08 6.24
C PHE A 85 -19.66 -5.55 5.09
N LEU A 86 -19.08 -5.71 3.91
CA LEU A 86 -19.83 -5.96 2.69
C LEU A 86 -20.04 -7.46 2.53
N PRO A 87 -21.25 -8.00 2.78
CA PRO A 87 -21.57 -9.35 2.36
C PRO A 87 -21.38 -9.42 0.85
N CYS A 88 -20.78 -10.51 0.37
CA CYS A 88 -20.51 -10.80 -1.04
C CYS A 88 -21.58 -10.20 -1.98
N GLY A 89 -21.20 -9.22 -2.81
CA GLY A 89 -21.86 -9.07 -4.12
C GLY A 89 -22.09 -7.66 -4.68
N THR A 90 -22.16 -6.58 -3.91
CA THR A 90 -22.81 -5.36 -4.47
C THR A 90 -22.18 -4.00 -4.22
N ALA A 91 -21.24 -3.82 -3.29
CA ALA A 91 -20.55 -2.54 -3.17
C ALA A 91 -19.23 -2.58 -3.95
N ASN A 92 -19.21 -1.80 -5.02
CA ASN A 92 -18.02 -1.59 -5.83
C ASN A 92 -16.96 -0.86 -4.97
N PRO A 93 -15.82 -1.48 -4.64
CA PRO A 93 -14.77 -0.82 -3.85
C PRO A 93 -14.28 0.46 -4.53
N ALA A 94 -14.38 0.53 -5.86
CA ALA A 94 -14.12 1.76 -6.62
C ALA A 94 -15.04 2.91 -6.22
N SER A 95 -16.35 2.69 -6.05
CA SER A 95 -17.29 3.74 -5.64
C SER A 95 -17.03 4.21 -4.21
N TYR A 96 -16.62 3.30 -3.32
CA TYR A 96 -16.26 3.66 -1.95
C TYR A 96 -14.95 4.45 -1.86
N LEU A 97 -13.96 4.09 -2.70
CA LEU A 97 -12.66 4.75 -2.74
C LEU A 97 -12.67 6.03 -3.60
N ALA A 98 -13.69 6.23 -4.43
CA ALA A 98 -13.82 7.37 -5.35
C ALA A 98 -13.69 8.73 -4.65
N GLU A 99 -14.27 8.86 -3.46
CA GLU A 99 -14.35 10.11 -2.70
C GLU A 99 -13.38 10.16 -1.50
N ARG A 100 -12.47 9.19 -1.39
CA ARG A 100 -11.59 9.01 -0.23
C ARG A 100 -10.13 9.31 -0.54
N ASP A 101 -9.45 9.99 0.37
CA ASP A 101 -8.00 10.22 0.31
C ASP A 101 -7.32 9.18 1.21
N MET A 102 -6.91 8.06 0.59
CA MET A 102 -6.41 6.88 1.29
C MET A 102 -5.11 6.37 0.66
N LEU A 103 -4.20 5.86 1.49
CA LEU A 103 -3.01 5.15 1.04
C LEU A 103 -3.17 3.64 1.21
N LEU A 104 -2.97 2.89 0.13
CA LEU A 104 -2.89 1.44 0.12
C LEU A 104 -1.43 0.98 0.01
N VAL A 105 -0.92 0.32 1.02
CA VAL A 105 0.43 -0.23 1.07
C VAL A 105 0.38 -1.73 0.77
N LEU A 106 1.04 -2.16 -0.32
CA LEU A 106 1.12 -3.55 -0.76
C LEU A 106 2.52 -4.11 -0.47
N ASP A 107 2.65 -4.94 0.56
CA ASP A 107 3.92 -5.59 0.90
C ASP A 107 4.04 -6.95 0.21
N GLY A 108 5.06 -7.15 -0.64
CA GLY A 108 5.24 -8.38 -1.41
C GLY A 108 4.52 -8.37 -2.75
N CYS A 109 4.41 -7.20 -3.40
CA CYS A 109 3.61 -7.01 -4.61
C CYS A 109 4.05 -7.89 -5.80
N ASP A 110 5.27 -8.44 -5.78
CA ASP A 110 5.74 -9.45 -6.75
C ASP A 110 4.94 -10.76 -6.76
N ARG A 111 4.09 -10.98 -5.76
CA ARG A 111 3.23 -12.16 -5.63
C ARG A 111 1.78 -11.92 -6.10
N LEU A 112 1.47 -10.70 -6.55
CA LEU A 112 0.18 -10.36 -7.13
C LEU A 112 -0.01 -11.07 -8.46
N THR A 113 -1.23 -11.51 -8.73
CA THR A 113 -1.57 -12.01 -10.06
C THR A 113 -1.68 -10.85 -11.06
N PRO A 114 -1.45 -11.07 -12.37
CA PRO A 114 -1.60 -10.03 -13.38
C PRO A 114 -3.02 -9.42 -13.38
N GLN A 115 -4.04 -10.23 -13.13
CA GLN A 115 -5.42 -9.77 -12.99
C GLN A 115 -5.60 -8.82 -11.80
N ALA A 116 -4.91 -9.07 -10.68
CA ALA A 116 -4.93 -8.19 -9.51
C ALA A 116 -4.29 -6.83 -9.83
N VAL A 117 -3.19 -6.83 -10.59
CA VAL A 117 -2.54 -5.59 -11.03
C VAL A 117 -3.45 -4.79 -11.95
N GLN A 118 -4.06 -5.43 -12.96
CA GLN A 118 -5.01 -4.75 -13.86
C GLN A 118 -6.18 -4.12 -13.07
N TRP A 119 -6.75 -4.87 -12.13
CA TRP A 119 -7.83 -4.39 -11.28
C TRP A 119 -7.43 -3.20 -10.39
N LEU A 120 -6.19 -3.17 -9.88
CA LEU A 120 -5.67 -2.01 -9.16
C LEU A 120 -5.56 -0.77 -10.06
N GLY A 121 -5.20 -0.95 -11.33
CA GLY A 121 -5.19 0.13 -12.33
C GLY A 121 -6.58 0.71 -12.55
N GLU A 122 -7.59 -0.14 -12.74
CA GLU A 122 -8.99 0.29 -12.86
C GLU A 122 -9.48 1.03 -11.60
N LEU A 123 -9.06 0.55 -10.42
CA LEU A 123 -9.39 1.16 -9.15
C LEU A 123 -8.79 2.57 -9.00
N LEU A 124 -7.53 2.77 -9.42
CA LEU A 124 -6.87 4.08 -9.42
C LEU A 124 -7.52 5.08 -10.37
N THR A 125 -8.07 4.60 -11.49
CA THR A 125 -8.82 5.44 -12.43
C THR A 125 -10.14 5.88 -11.83
N ALA A 126 -10.84 4.99 -11.12
CA ALA A 126 -12.10 5.31 -10.47
C ALA A 126 -11.94 6.10 -9.16
N ALA A 127 -10.79 6.00 -8.49
CA ALA A 127 -10.49 6.63 -7.21
C ALA A 127 -9.30 7.60 -7.31
N PRO A 128 -9.53 8.88 -7.68
CA PRO A 128 -8.45 9.86 -7.84
C PRO A 128 -7.72 10.20 -6.53
N GLY A 129 -8.36 9.98 -5.37
CA GLY A 129 -7.77 10.15 -4.03
C GLY A 129 -7.02 8.91 -3.53
N LEU A 130 -7.14 7.76 -4.20
CA LEU A 130 -6.42 6.54 -3.82
C LEU A 130 -4.96 6.65 -4.25
N ARG A 131 -4.05 6.35 -3.33
CA ARG A 131 -2.61 6.19 -3.62
C ARG A 131 -2.15 4.79 -3.27
N ILE A 132 -1.24 4.25 -4.06
CA ILE A 132 -0.67 2.91 -3.86
C ILE A 132 0.82 3.03 -3.60
N LEU A 133 1.27 2.42 -2.51
CA LEU A 133 2.68 2.15 -2.21
C LEU A 133 2.91 0.66 -2.28
N ALA A 134 3.58 0.18 -3.33
CA ALA A 134 3.92 -1.22 -3.47
C ALA A 134 5.38 -1.46 -3.06
N ALA A 135 5.67 -2.57 -2.38
CA ALA A 135 7.02 -3.00 -2.05
C ALA A 135 7.26 -4.41 -2.60
N GLY A 136 8.18 -4.53 -3.56
CA GLY A 136 8.36 -5.76 -4.32
C GLY A 136 9.74 -5.92 -4.93
N ARG A 137 9.98 -7.07 -5.56
CA ARG A 137 11.17 -7.28 -6.39
C ARG A 137 11.06 -6.60 -7.76
N PHE A 138 9.84 -6.51 -8.28
CA PHE A 138 9.55 -6.03 -9.62
C PHE A 138 8.53 -4.88 -9.56
N PRO A 139 8.58 -3.94 -10.53
CA PRO A 139 7.55 -2.92 -10.68
C PRO A 139 6.19 -3.55 -11.02
N LEU A 140 5.11 -2.84 -10.68
CA LEU A 140 3.74 -3.23 -11.02
C LEU A 140 3.37 -2.85 -12.47
N ALA A 141 4.14 -1.96 -13.11
CA ALA A 141 3.86 -1.47 -14.46
C ALA A 141 2.47 -0.83 -14.60
N LEU A 142 2.05 -0.10 -13.56
CA LEU A 142 0.81 0.69 -13.55
C LEU A 142 1.03 2.07 -14.17
N GLU A 143 -0.03 2.70 -14.65
CA GLU A 143 0.02 4.08 -15.12
C GLU A 143 0.43 5.04 -13.99
N HIS A 144 1.25 6.02 -14.31
CA HIS A 144 1.83 6.97 -13.34
C HIS A 144 2.65 6.32 -12.20
N GLU A 145 3.11 5.08 -12.39
CA GLU A 145 4.02 4.41 -11.46
C GLU A 145 5.38 5.11 -11.38
N GLN A 146 5.77 5.46 -10.16
CA GLN A 146 7.11 5.90 -9.82
C GLN A 146 7.87 4.76 -9.18
N VAL A 147 8.84 4.22 -9.91
CA VAL A 147 9.71 3.15 -9.41
C VAL A 147 10.85 3.75 -8.61
N HIS A 148 10.94 3.40 -7.33
CA HIS A 148 12.01 3.85 -6.45
C HIS A 148 12.89 2.65 -6.06
N ARG A 149 14.17 2.70 -6.44
CA ARG A 149 15.12 1.61 -6.15
C ARG A 149 15.85 1.86 -4.83
N LEU A 150 15.77 0.90 -3.91
CA LEU A 150 16.43 0.94 -2.60
C LEU A 150 17.76 0.18 -2.56
#